data_AF-W4EBA9-F1
#
_entry.id   AF-W4EBA9-F1
#
_cell.length_a   1.000
_cell.length_b   1.000
_cell.length_c   1.000
_cell.angle_alpha   90.00
_cell.angle_beta   90.00
_cell.angle_gamma   90.00
#
_symmetry.space_group_name_H-M   'P 1'
#
loop_
_entity.id
_entity.type
_entity.pdbx_description
1 polymer ?
#
loop_
_entity_poly.entity_id
_entity_poly.type
_entity_poly.pdbx_seq_one_letter_code
_entity_poly.pdbx_strand_id
1 'polypeptide(L)'
;MPRNGFAWWIQDTPRAISEIGNTLPPGSYQMLGLTGCACLVIPEHRLVAVRMYNQVGPNPPGYDYLEDIKAFGDKVLSCSLN
;
A
#
# COMPACT_ATOMS: atom_id res chain seq x y z
N MET A 1 7.07 -14.53 2.59
CA MET A 1 5.79 -14.06 2.02
C MET A 1 5.12 -13.19 3.08
N PRO A 2 4.41 -12.11 2.71
CA PRO A 2 3.58 -11.38 3.68
C PRO A 2 2.65 -12.36 4.40
N ARG A 3 2.40 -12.14 5.70
CA ARG A 3 1.45 -12.97 6.45
C ARG A 3 0.04 -12.53 6.05
N ASN A 4 -0.77 -13.48 5.58
CA ASN A 4 -2.14 -13.20 5.18
C ASN A 4 -3.00 -13.14 6.44
N GLY A 5 -3.71 -12.02 6.63
CA GLY A 5 -4.87 -11.93 7.52
C GLY A 5 -6.14 -12.40 6.80
N PHE A 6 -7.31 -11.90 7.21
CA PHE A 6 -8.60 -12.08 6.51
C PHE A 6 -8.63 -11.30 5.18
N ALA A 7 -7.90 -11.77 4.15
CA ALA A 7 -7.70 -11.11 2.85
C ALA A 7 -6.80 -9.84 2.86
N TRP A 8 -6.08 -9.60 3.97
CA TRP A 8 -5.13 -8.50 4.11
C TRP A 8 -3.69 -9.00 4.02
N TRP A 9 -2.84 -8.22 3.36
CA TRP A 9 -1.39 -8.42 3.42
C TRP A 9 -0.83 -7.68 4.63
N ILE A 10 -0.11 -8.39 5.49
CA ILE A 10 0.52 -7.80 6.68
C ILE A 10 2.03 -7.68 6.43
N GLN A 11 2.57 -6.49 6.68
CA GLN A 11 3.99 -6.20 6.63
C GLN A 11 4.69 -6.83 7.82
N ASP A 12 5.56 -7.79 7.56
CA ASP A 12 6.54 -8.27 8.53
C ASP A 12 7.88 -7.54 8.34
N THR A 13 8.43 -7.66 7.15
CA THR A 13 9.62 -6.97 6.68
C THR A 13 9.38 -6.45 5.26
N PRO A 14 10.02 -5.34 4.85
CA PRO A 14 9.93 -4.84 3.49
C PRO A 14 10.43 -5.88 2.46
N ARG A 15 9.69 -6.03 1.36
CA ARG A 15 10.02 -7.01 0.30
C ARG A 15 9.89 -6.37 -1.07
N ALA A 16 10.78 -6.75 -1.99
CA ALA A 16 10.80 -6.22 -3.35
C ALA A 16 9.45 -6.39 -4.06
N ILE A 17 8.81 -7.56 -3.89
CA ILE A 17 7.55 -7.94 -4.56
C ILE A 17 6.27 -7.56 -3.80
N SER A 18 6.36 -6.92 -2.64
CA SER A 18 5.20 -6.55 -1.82
C SER A 18 4.59 -5.23 -2.30
N GLU A 19 3.27 -5.10 -2.34
CA GLU A 19 2.57 -3.86 -2.64
C GLU A 19 2.51 -2.89 -1.44
N ILE A 20 3.13 -3.25 -0.31
CA ILE A 20 3.24 -2.41 0.88
C ILE A 20 4.53 -1.58 0.80
N GLY A 21 4.43 -0.29 1.16
CA GLY A 21 5.57 0.65 1.20
C GLY A 21 6.77 0.15 2.01
N ASN A 22 7.98 0.54 1.60
CA ASN A 22 9.21 0.01 2.19
C ASN A 22 9.53 0.62 3.57
N THR A 23 9.00 1.81 3.85
CA THR A 23 9.25 2.56 5.08
C THR A 23 8.20 2.32 6.15
N LEU A 24 7.13 1.59 5.82
CA LEU A 24 6.02 1.33 6.73
C LEU A 24 6.44 0.42 7.89
N PRO A 25 5.99 0.71 9.13
CA PRO A 25 6.35 -0.09 10.29
C PRO A 25 5.78 -1.52 10.19
N PRO A 26 6.44 -2.51 10.82
CA PRO A 26 5.91 -3.86 10.95
C PRO A 26 4.50 -3.86 11.54
N GLY A 27 3.65 -4.74 11.04
CA GLY A 27 2.24 -4.80 11.42
C GLY A 27 1.34 -3.82 10.66
N SER A 28 1.88 -2.98 9.77
CA SER A 28 1.07 -2.27 8.77
C SER A 28 0.41 -3.30 7.84
N TYR A 29 -0.81 -3.02 7.38
CA TYR A 29 -1.52 -3.96 6.51
C TYR A 29 -2.35 -3.27 5.43
N GLN A 30 -2.47 -3.95 4.29
CA GLN A 30 -3.12 -3.40 3.10
C GLN A 30 -4.04 -4.43 2.43
N MET A 31 -5.18 -3.95 1.95
CA MET A 31 -6.09 -4.68 1.07
C MET A 31 -6.14 -3.97 -0.26
N LEU A 32 -6.17 -4.75 -1.34
CA LEU A 32 -6.21 -4.25 -2.71
C LEU A 32 -7.57 -4.52 -3.33
N GLY A 33 -8.09 -3.53 -4.02
CA GLY A 33 -9.24 -3.65 -4.92
C GLY A 33 -8.80 -4.07 -6.32
N LEU A 34 -9.72 -4.70 -7.06
CA LEU A 34 -9.49 -5.20 -8.41
C LEU A 34 -8.94 -4.14 -9.37
N THR A 35 -9.35 -2.88 -9.19
CA THR A 35 -9.01 -1.74 -10.06
C THR A 35 -7.86 -0.89 -9.52
N GLY A 36 -6.99 -1.47 -8.68
CA GLY A 36 -5.82 -0.76 -8.13
C GLY A 36 -6.11 0.17 -6.95
N CYS A 37 -7.36 0.21 -6.47
CA CYS A 37 -7.69 0.87 -5.21
C CYS A 37 -7.00 0.16 -4.04
N ALA A 38 -6.68 0.89 -2.97
CA ALA A 38 -6.05 0.32 -1.80
C ALA A 38 -6.63 0.91 -0.51
N CYS A 39 -6.75 0.08 0.52
CA CYS A 39 -6.96 0.52 1.89
C CYS A 39 -5.70 0.12 2.66
N LEU A 40 -5.00 1.11 3.22
CA LEU A 40 -3.79 0.94 4.00
C LEU A 40 -4.07 1.32 5.46
N VAL A 41 -3.65 0.47 6.39
CA VAL A 41 -3.70 0.73 7.81
C VAL A 41 -2.30 0.69 8.40
N ILE A 42 -1.96 1.71 9.18
CA ILE A 42 -0.68 1.86 9.88
C ILE A 42 -1.00 1.99 11.37
N PRO A 43 -1.12 0.86 12.11
CA PRO A 43 -1.58 0.87 13.50
C PRO A 43 -0.71 1.70 14.44
N GLU A 44 0.61 1.66 14.27
CA GLU A 44 1.58 2.40 15.09
C GLU A 44 1.30 3.92 15.08
N HIS A 45 0.80 4.44 13.95
CA HIS A 45 0.49 5.85 13.77
C HIS A 45 -1.01 6.16 13.90
N ARG A 46 -1.86 5.17 14.27
CA ARG A 46 -3.32 5.30 14.33
C ARG A 46 -3.92 5.88 13.03
N LEU A 47 -3.38 5.44 11.89
CA LEU A 47 -3.67 6.00 10.59
C LEU A 47 -4.33 4.97 9.67
N VAL A 48 -5.33 5.42 8.93
CA VAL A 48 -5.92 4.70 7.79
C VAL A 48 -5.90 5.63 6.59
N ALA A 49 -5.40 5.13 5.46
CA ALA A 49 -5.37 5.85 4.20
C ALA A 49 -6.03 5.02 3.09
N VAL A 50 -6.72 5.70 2.20
CA VAL A 50 -7.47 5.07 1.11
C VAL A 50 -7.02 5.68 -0.21
N ARG A 51 -6.61 4.84 -1.16
CA ARG A 51 -6.30 5.22 -2.55
C ARG A 51 -7.44 4.77 -3.45
N MET A 52 -8.00 5.72 -4.20
CA MET A 52 -9.07 5.49 -5.16
C MET A 52 -8.69 6.01 -6.54
N TYR A 53 -9.17 5.31 -7.57
CA TYR A 53 -9.00 5.73 -8.96
C TYR A 53 -10.34 5.97 -9.61
N ASN A 54 -10.43 7.08 -10.35
CA ASN A 54 -11.46 7.31 -11.36
C ASN A 54 -10.88 7.01 -12.75
N GLN A 55 -10.22 5.86 -12.89
CA GLN A 55 -9.63 5.42 -14.16
C GLN A 55 -10.64 4.56 -14.92
N VAL A 56 -10.72 4.79 -16.23
CA VAL A 56 -11.43 3.91 -17.18
C VAL A 56 -10.38 3.33 -18.13
N GLY A 57 -10.31 2.01 -18.24
CA GLY A 57 -9.35 1.32 -19.09
C GLY A 57 -8.02 0.96 -18.38
N PRO A 58 -7.06 0.42 -19.15
CA PRO A 58 -5.79 -0.06 -18.60
C PRO A 58 -4.86 1.09 -18.19
N ASN A 59 -3.86 0.78 -17.37
CA ASN A 59 -2.78 1.71 -17.05
C ASN A 59 -2.02 2.13 -18.32
N PRO A 60 -1.50 3.37 -18.38
CA PRO A 60 -0.74 3.84 -19.54
C PRO A 60 0.56 3.02 -19.72
N PRO A 61 1.10 2.94 -20.96
CA PRO A 61 2.36 2.27 -21.23
C PRO A 61 3.50 2.82 -20.35
N GLY A 62 4.28 1.91 -19.76
CA GLY A 62 5.40 2.27 -18.88
C GLY A 62 5.03 2.58 -17.43
N TYR A 63 3.75 2.49 -17.05
CA TYR A 63 3.35 2.63 -15.65
C TYR A 63 3.79 1.42 -14.83
N ASP A 64 4.64 1.66 -13.83
CA ASP A 64 5.04 0.66 -12.83
C ASP A 64 4.06 0.71 -11.64
N TYR A 65 3.12 -0.24 -11.62
CA TYR A 65 2.16 -0.35 -10.54
C TYR A 65 2.81 -0.58 -9.17
N LEU A 66 3.88 -1.38 -9.12
CA LEU A 66 4.49 -1.79 -7.87
C LEU A 66 5.28 -0.64 -7.25
N GLU A 67 5.99 0.13 -8.08
CA GLU A 67 6.65 1.36 -7.64
C GLU A 67 5.61 2.36 -7.11
N ASP A 68 4.52 2.59 -7.86
CA ASP A 68 3.50 3.58 -7.52
C ASP A 68 2.73 3.24 -6.24
N ILE A 69 2.33 1.97 -6.03
CA ILE A 69 1.61 1.57 -4.80
C ILE A 69 2.50 1.64 -3.56
N LYS A 70 3.80 1.33 -3.69
CA LYS A 70 4.76 1.52 -2.61
C LYS A 70 4.96 2.99 -2.27
N ALA A 71 5.15 3.82 -3.30
CA ALA A 71 5.32 5.26 -3.15
C ALA A 71 4.11 5.89 -2.47
N PHE A 72 2.89 5.45 -2.77
CA PHE A 72 1.69 5.87 -2.04
C PHE A 72 1.79 5.60 -0.53
N GLY A 73 2.12 4.37 -0.14
CA GLY A 73 2.25 4.01 1.28
C GLY A 73 3.34 4.81 1.99
N ASP A 74 4.53 4.87 1.41
CA ASP A 74 5.66 5.64 1.96
C ASP A 74 5.32 7.14 2.07
N LYS A 75 4.60 7.69 1.08
CA LYS A 75 4.18 9.09 1.10
C LYS A 75 3.17 9.36 2.22
N VAL A 76 2.17 8.50 2.40
CA VAL A 76 1.18 8.60 3.49
C VAL A 76 1.89 8.68 4.85
N LEU A 77 2.83 7.77 5.12
CA LEU A 77 3.58 7.79 6.36
C LEU A 77 4.38 9.09 6.51
N SER A 78 5.15 9.48 5.49
CA SER A 78 5.97 10.70 5.54
C SER A 78 5.16 11.97 5.82
N CYS A 79 3.93 12.07 5.31
CA CYS A 79 3.06 13.21 5.55
C CYS A 79 2.43 13.21 6.95
N SER A 80 2.32 12.04 7.59
CA SER A 80 1.73 11.90 8.93
C SER A 80 2.70 12.18 10.09
N LEU A 81 4.00 12.29 9.80
CA LEU A 81 5.06 12.51 10.79
C LEU A 81 5.34 14.00 11.08
N ASN A 82 4.48 14.91 10.59
CA ASN A 82 4.58 16.36 10.81
C ASN A 82 3.89 16.80 12.10
#